data_AF-A0A7C5KQD0-F1
#
_entry.id   AF-A0A7C5KQD0-F1
#
_cell.length_a   1.000
_cell.length_b   1.000
_cell.length_c   1.000
_cell.angle_alpha   90.00
_cell.angle_beta   90.00
_cell.angle_gamma   90.00
#
_symmetry.space_group_name_H-M   'P 1'
#
loop_
_entity.id
_entity.type
_entity.pdbx_description
1 polymer ?
#
loop_
_entity_poly.entity_id
_entity_poly.type
_entity_poly.pdbx_seq_one_letter_code
_entity_poly.pdbx_strand_id
1 'polypeptide(L)'
;METAFKTLQKILKQEQKLGYKNKAVIGGLESYANNWLVMALKEASSKDERLAIEKITVALKKYSSHATNAERRASIENIFNTLGPLTGQKEQATIKSQAPPPPRPDAPKPTSKPTAAPKSDVAASAPKPDSPKTAAPAKQSAATLAGLDASVTRLPGIKEGNAKKLEKLGVRTIGDLLTLYPRRYDDYRSL
;
A
#
# COMPACT_ATOMS: atom_id res chain seq x y z
N MET A 1 14.62 20.19 13.08
CA MET A 1 13.62 19.75 12.06
C MET A 1 13.91 18.31 11.66
N GLU A 2 13.01 17.61 10.97
CA GLU A 2 13.33 16.30 10.39
C GLU A 2 13.77 16.47 8.93
N THR A 3 14.92 15.88 8.58
CA THR A 3 15.49 15.92 7.23
C THR A 3 14.73 15.01 6.27
N ALA A 4 14.76 15.28 4.97
CA ALA A 4 14.13 14.45 3.94
C ALA A 4 14.73 13.02 3.96
N PHE A 5 16.01 12.89 4.26
CA PHE A 5 16.67 11.60 4.43
C PHE A 5 16.13 10.81 5.63
N LYS A 6 15.86 11.48 6.77
CA LYS A 6 15.33 10.86 7.99
C LYS A 6 13.87 10.42 7.84
N THR A 7 13.04 11.17 7.12
CA THR A 7 11.66 10.76 6.84
C THR A 7 11.60 9.55 5.91
N LEU A 8 12.43 9.50 4.86
CA LEU A 8 12.60 8.31 4.01
C LEU A 8 13.06 7.10 4.84
N GLN A 9 14.06 7.28 5.73
CA GLN A 9 14.56 6.19 6.57
C GLN A 9 13.46 5.56 7.45
N LYS A 10 12.56 6.39 8.03
CA LYS A 10 11.38 5.90 8.77
C LYS A 10 10.42 5.11 7.90
N ILE A 11 10.13 5.61 6.70
CA ILE A 11 9.21 4.98 5.74
C ILE A 11 9.74 3.61 5.30
N LEU A 12 11.05 3.48 5.04
CA LEU A 12 11.67 2.20 4.68
C LEU A 12 11.63 1.19 5.86
N LYS A 13 11.89 1.65 7.10
CA LYS A 13 11.73 0.83 8.31
C LYS A 13 10.26 0.40 8.53
N GLN A 14 9.28 1.21 8.11
CA GLN A 14 7.86 0.86 8.16
C GLN A 14 7.46 -0.14 7.05
N GLU A 15 7.99 -0.01 5.83
CA GLU A 15 7.75 -0.96 4.73
C GLU A 15 8.34 -2.34 5.03
N GLN A 16 9.51 -2.39 5.67
CA GLN A 16 10.10 -3.62 6.21
C GLN A 16 9.15 -4.31 7.22
N LYS A 17 8.57 -3.55 8.17
CA LYS A 17 7.56 -4.08 9.12
C LYS A 17 6.26 -4.55 8.46
N LEU A 18 5.83 -3.89 7.38
CA LEU A 18 4.64 -4.27 6.63
C LEU A 18 4.88 -5.50 5.73
N GLY A 19 6.14 -5.87 5.49
CA GLY A 19 6.52 -7.04 4.69
C GLY A 19 6.62 -6.77 3.19
N TYR A 20 7.15 -5.61 2.79
CA TYR A 20 7.47 -5.25 1.40
C TYR A 20 6.26 -5.20 0.45
N LYS A 21 5.12 -4.73 0.96
CA LYS A 21 3.81 -4.70 0.29
C LYS A 21 3.56 -3.41 -0.52
N ASN A 22 4.48 -2.44 -0.50
CA ASN A 22 4.34 -1.10 -1.07
C ASN A 22 3.15 -0.33 -0.43
N LYS A 23 3.05 -0.36 0.90
CA LYS A 23 1.92 0.19 1.67
C LYS A 23 2.32 1.15 2.81
N ALA A 24 3.61 1.45 2.99
CA ALA A 24 4.07 2.40 4.00
C ALA A 24 3.66 3.86 3.71
N VAL A 25 3.32 4.19 2.46
CA VAL A 25 2.90 5.55 2.04
C VAL A 25 1.62 5.48 1.21
N ILE A 26 0.77 6.51 1.33
CA ILE A 26 -0.41 6.71 0.47
C ILE A 26 0.09 6.97 -0.96
N GLY A 27 -0.32 6.11 -1.91
CA GLY A 27 0.20 6.14 -3.29
C GLY A 27 1.49 5.33 -3.52
N GLY A 28 2.01 4.66 -2.47
CA GLY A 28 3.22 3.83 -2.57
C GLY A 28 4.54 4.61 -2.66
N LEU A 29 5.64 3.87 -2.65
CA LEU A 29 7.01 4.42 -2.64
C LEU A 29 7.37 5.16 -3.94
N GLU A 30 6.78 4.79 -5.08
CA GLU A 30 7.00 5.46 -6.36
C GLU A 30 6.42 6.89 -6.37
N SER A 31 5.18 7.07 -5.89
CA SER A 31 4.56 8.39 -5.73
C SER A 31 5.29 9.22 -4.68
N TYR A 32 5.75 8.59 -3.59
CA TYR A 32 6.60 9.24 -2.60
C TYR A 32 7.93 9.72 -3.19
N ALA A 33 8.59 8.92 -4.03
CA ALA A 33 9.91 9.22 -4.60
C ALA A 33 9.93 10.54 -5.40
N ASN A 34 8.88 10.82 -6.17
CA ASN A 34 8.76 12.09 -6.91
C ASN A 34 8.74 13.31 -5.97
N ASN A 35 7.96 13.23 -4.89
CA ASN A 35 7.85 14.30 -3.89
C ASN A 35 9.12 14.41 -3.05
N TRP A 36 9.71 13.28 -2.67
CA TRP A 36 10.92 13.19 -1.89
C TRP A 36 12.14 13.75 -2.62
N LEU A 37 12.29 13.49 -3.92
CA LEU A 37 13.37 14.05 -4.73
C LEU A 37 13.38 15.59 -4.67
N VAL A 38 12.22 16.24 -4.75
CA VAL A 38 12.11 17.71 -4.69
C VAL A 38 12.47 18.26 -3.30
N MET A 39 12.28 17.49 -2.23
CA MET A 39 12.71 17.86 -0.88
C MET A 39 14.21 17.63 -0.70
N ALA A 40 14.70 16.45 -1.08
CA ALA A 40 16.09 16.06 -0.89
C ALA A 40 17.06 16.89 -1.76
N LEU A 41 16.68 17.28 -2.99
CA LEU A 41 17.50 18.18 -3.83
C LEU A 41 17.61 19.61 -3.29
N LYS A 42 16.69 20.05 -2.41
CA LYS A 42 16.79 21.33 -1.69
C LYS A 42 17.68 21.24 -0.45
N GLU A 43 17.81 20.05 0.12
CA GLU A 43 18.66 19.77 1.29
C GLU A 43 20.11 19.43 0.86
N ALA A 44 20.28 18.81 -0.31
CA ALA A 44 21.57 18.42 -0.88
C ALA A 44 22.39 19.61 -1.38
N SER A 45 23.48 19.89 -0.66
CA SER A 45 24.43 20.97 -0.95
C SER A 45 25.56 20.50 -1.87
N SER A 46 25.90 19.21 -1.83
CA SER A 46 27.02 18.60 -2.56
C SER A 46 26.56 17.86 -3.82
N LYS A 47 27.43 17.75 -4.83
CA LYS A 47 27.15 17.04 -6.09
C LYS A 47 26.89 15.55 -5.85
N ASP A 48 27.65 14.93 -4.95
CA ASP A 48 27.56 13.50 -4.64
C ASP A 48 26.28 13.13 -3.89
N GLU A 49 25.77 14.02 -3.03
CA GLU A 49 24.45 13.88 -2.40
C GLU A 49 23.33 13.84 -3.45
N ARG A 50 23.41 14.71 -4.47
CA ARG A 50 22.43 14.76 -5.57
C ARG A 50 22.47 13.50 -6.44
N LEU A 51 23.67 13.01 -6.77
CA LEU A 51 23.86 11.73 -7.47
C LEU A 51 23.33 10.53 -6.65
N ALA A 52 23.44 10.57 -5.32
CA ALA A 52 22.90 9.52 -4.46
C ALA A 52 21.36 9.62 -4.32
N ILE A 53 20.78 10.82 -4.23
CA ILE A 53 19.32 11.06 -4.29
C ILE A 53 18.73 10.53 -5.59
N GLU A 54 19.38 10.77 -6.72
CA GLU A 54 18.94 10.28 -8.03
C GLU A 54 18.93 8.75 -8.06
N LYS A 55 20.02 8.09 -7.63
CA LYS A 55 20.10 6.62 -7.52
C LYS A 55 19.01 6.06 -6.59
N ILE A 56 18.79 6.67 -5.43
CA ILE A 56 17.73 6.28 -4.49
C ILE A 56 16.34 6.46 -5.14
N THR A 57 16.12 7.54 -5.89
CA THR A 57 14.84 7.79 -6.58
C THR A 57 14.57 6.76 -7.67
N VAL A 58 15.58 6.40 -8.47
CA VAL A 58 15.47 5.33 -9.48
C VAL A 58 15.17 3.98 -8.81
N ALA A 59 15.82 3.66 -7.69
CA ALA A 59 15.55 2.44 -6.93
C ALA A 59 14.13 2.42 -6.32
N LEU A 60 13.65 3.55 -5.78
CA LEU A 60 12.29 3.69 -5.25
C LEU A 60 11.20 3.63 -6.33
N LYS A 61 11.49 4.08 -7.56
CA LYS A 61 10.59 3.89 -8.71
C LYS A 61 10.57 2.43 -9.16
N LYS A 62 11.74 1.82 -9.35
CA LYS A 62 11.85 0.39 -9.70
C LYS A 62 11.24 -0.55 -8.64
N TYR A 63 11.12 -0.09 -7.40
CA TYR A 63 10.49 -0.83 -6.30
C TYR A 63 9.06 -1.30 -6.61
N SER A 64 8.24 -0.47 -7.29
CA SER A 64 6.86 -0.85 -7.64
C SER A 64 6.82 -1.98 -8.67
N SER A 65 7.81 -2.05 -9.55
CA SER A 65 7.92 -3.01 -10.66
C SER A 65 8.35 -4.42 -10.22
N HIS A 66 8.90 -4.59 -9.01
CA HIS A 66 9.32 -5.91 -8.54
C HIS A 66 8.12 -6.80 -8.18
N ALA A 67 8.07 -8.00 -8.75
CA ALA A 67 7.04 -8.99 -8.48
C ALA A 67 7.22 -9.66 -7.11
N THR A 68 8.47 -9.90 -6.69
CA THR A 68 8.78 -10.73 -5.51
C THR A 68 9.19 -9.90 -4.31
N ASN A 69 8.69 -10.26 -3.12
CA ASN A 69 9.09 -9.61 -1.86
C ASN A 69 10.60 -9.72 -1.56
N ALA A 70 11.28 -10.75 -2.10
CA ALA A 70 12.73 -10.92 -1.98
C ALA A 70 13.51 -9.84 -2.78
N GLU A 71 13.09 -9.56 -4.02
CA GLU A 71 13.67 -8.48 -4.83
C GLU A 71 13.42 -7.12 -4.19
N ARG A 72 12.19 -6.89 -3.69
CA ARG A 72 11.81 -5.67 -2.96
C ARG A 72 12.67 -5.48 -1.71
N ARG A 73 12.97 -6.56 -0.98
CA ARG A 73 13.89 -6.53 0.16
C ARG A 73 15.30 -6.10 -0.28
N ALA A 74 15.87 -6.75 -1.30
CA ALA A 74 17.19 -6.40 -1.81
C ALA A 74 17.26 -4.94 -2.28
N SER A 75 16.21 -4.44 -2.94
CA SER A 75 16.10 -3.03 -3.34
C SER A 75 16.03 -2.06 -2.16
N ILE A 76 15.33 -2.40 -1.05
CA ILE A 76 15.37 -1.59 0.17
C ILE A 76 16.73 -1.64 0.86
N GLU A 77 17.41 -2.80 0.89
CA GLU A 77 18.77 -2.91 1.45
C GLU A 77 19.79 -2.09 0.63
N ASN A 78 19.67 -2.07 -0.70
CA ASN A 78 20.45 -1.18 -1.57
C ASN A 78 20.16 0.31 -1.32
N ILE A 79 18.90 0.68 -1.06
CA ILE A 79 18.54 2.05 -0.67
C ILE A 79 19.13 2.40 0.70
N PHE A 80 19.12 1.50 1.68
CA PHE A 80 19.78 1.73 2.97
C PHE A 80 21.29 1.91 2.85
N ASN A 81 21.96 1.09 2.03
CA ASN A 81 23.40 1.20 1.79
C ASN A 81 23.80 2.51 1.10
N THR A 82 22.93 3.08 0.26
CA THR A 82 23.14 4.40 -0.37
C THR A 82 22.71 5.57 0.52
N LEU A 83 21.77 5.37 1.44
CA LEU A 83 21.28 6.38 2.39
C LEU A 83 22.17 6.51 3.65
N GLY A 84 22.87 5.45 4.05
CA GLY A 84 23.78 5.43 5.21
C GLY A 84 24.84 6.54 5.18
N PRO A 85 25.64 6.68 4.10
CA PRO A 85 26.62 7.75 3.96
C PRO A 85 26.01 9.16 4.04
N LEU A 86 24.81 9.36 3.47
CA LEU A 86 24.13 10.67 3.41
C LEU A 86 23.52 11.11 4.74
N THR A 87 23.14 10.15 5.60
CA THR A 87 22.46 10.43 6.87
C THR A 87 23.42 10.68 8.03
N GLY A 88 24.74 10.61 7.80
CA GLY A 88 25.76 10.63 8.87
C GLY A 88 25.71 9.41 9.80
N GLN A 89 24.78 8.47 9.60
CA GLN A 89 24.61 7.29 10.46
C GLN A 89 25.63 6.21 10.11
N LYS A 90 26.87 6.40 10.56
CA LYS A 90 27.94 5.38 10.53
C LYS A 90 27.72 4.25 11.57
N GLU A 91 26.46 3.91 11.85
CA GLU A 91 26.08 3.00 12.94
C GLU A 91 24.75 2.27 12.68
N GLN A 92 24.76 1.34 11.71
CA GLN A 92 24.00 0.07 11.74
C GLN A 92 24.37 -0.86 10.57
N ALA A 93 25.67 -0.94 10.24
CA ALA A 93 26.20 -1.81 9.19
C ALA A 93 26.64 -3.20 9.73
N THR A 94 25.79 -3.86 10.51
CA THR A 94 26.10 -5.21 11.05
C THR A 94 24.85 -6.09 11.17
N ILE A 95 24.93 -7.30 10.60
CA ILE A 95 23.98 -8.45 10.70
C ILE A 95 22.49 -8.12 10.43
N LYS A 96 21.90 -8.44 9.27
CA LYS A 96 21.72 -9.80 8.74
C LYS A 96 21.42 -9.81 7.23
N SER A 97 22.46 -9.97 6.41
CA SER A 97 22.32 -10.58 5.09
C SER A 97 22.00 -12.07 5.27
N GLN A 98 20.88 -12.53 4.73
CA GLN A 98 20.61 -13.96 4.53
C GLN A 98 20.09 -14.16 3.11
N ALA A 99 21.02 -14.41 2.19
CA ALA A 99 20.74 -15.13 0.95
C ALA A 99 20.66 -16.64 1.25
N PRO A 100 19.87 -17.43 0.50
CA PRO A 100 19.63 -18.83 0.82
C PRO A 100 20.72 -19.78 0.28
N PRO A 101 21.05 -20.88 1.00
CA PRO A 101 21.84 -21.99 0.45
C PRO A 101 20.97 -22.97 -0.38
N PRO A 102 21.52 -23.62 -1.44
CA PRO A 102 20.83 -24.67 -2.21
C PRO A 102 20.73 -26.03 -1.47
N PRO A 103 19.97 -27.01 -2.01
CA PRO A 103 19.68 -28.29 -1.33
C PRO A 103 20.65 -29.43 -1.67
N ARG A 104 20.74 -30.43 -0.79
CA ARG A 104 21.07 -31.85 -1.07
C ARG A 104 20.59 -32.75 0.09
N PRO A 105 20.56 -34.10 -0.03
CA PRO A 105 19.36 -34.85 0.38
C PRO A 105 19.65 -35.97 1.41
N ASP A 106 18.71 -36.90 1.46
CA ASP A 106 18.76 -38.25 2.04
C ASP A 106 18.51 -38.41 3.55
N ALA A 107 17.52 -39.27 3.80
CA ALA A 107 17.08 -39.74 5.11
C ALA A 107 17.78 -41.09 5.45
N PRO A 108 17.54 -41.71 6.63
CA PRO A 108 16.26 -42.39 6.85
C PRO A 108 15.69 -42.36 8.29
N LYS A 109 14.41 -42.73 8.34
CA LYS A 109 13.64 -43.28 9.49
C LYS A 109 14.33 -44.54 10.08
N PRO A 110 13.98 -45.05 11.30
CA PRO A 110 12.59 -45.31 11.78
C PRO A 110 12.37 -44.90 13.28
N THR A 111 11.31 -45.25 14.04
CA THR A 111 10.26 -46.30 13.94
C THR A 111 8.96 -45.94 14.69
N SER A 112 7.81 -46.47 14.21
CA SER A 112 6.51 -46.80 14.88
C SER A 112 5.78 -45.83 15.85
N LYS A 113 4.47 -45.48 15.71
CA LYS A 113 3.16 -46.24 15.64
C LYS A 113 2.70 -46.84 17.00
N PRO A 114 1.38 -47.12 17.24
CA PRO A 114 0.15 -46.85 16.43
C PRO A 114 -1.08 -46.32 17.25
N THR A 115 -2.30 -46.43 16.67
CA THR A 115 -3.64 -46.51 17.35
C THR A 115 -4.29 -45.17 17.77
N ALA A 116 -5.54 -44.84 17.41
CA ALA A 116 -6.49 -45.45 16.46
C ALA A 116 -7.55 -44.43 15.93
N ALA A 117 -8.26 -44.83 14.88
CA ALA A 117 -9.55 -44.28 14.45
C ALA A 117 -10.52 -45.47 14.22
N PRO A 118 -11.84 -45.24 14.32
CA PRO A 118 -12.68 -45.30 13.10
C PRO A 118 -13.81 -44.23 13.08
N LYS A 119 -14.15 -43.63 11.92
CA LYS A 119 -15.30 -43.93 11.02
C LYS A 119 -16.70 -43.80 11.67
N SER A 120 -17.72 -43.15 11.08
CA SER A 120 -17.86 -42.26 9.89
C SER A 120 -19.26 -41.54 10.00
N ASP A 121 -20.14 -41.22 9.02
CA ASP A 121 -20.17 -41.29 7.53
C ASP A 121 -21.26 -40.38 6.87
N VAL A 122 -21.26 -40.36 5.53
CA VAL A 122 -22.33 -40.02 4.53
C VAL A 122 -23.51 -39.09 4.90
N ALA A 123 -23.61 -37.94 4.20
CA ALA A 123 -24.76 -37.45 3.38
C ALA A 123 -24.47 -36.00 2.91
N ALA A 124 -24.33 -35.65 1.62
CA ALA A 124 -25.29 -35.72 0.51
C ALA A 124 -26.43 -34.67 0.57
N SER A 125 -26.17 -33.44 0.10
CA SER A 125 -27.17 -32.57 -0.57
C SER A 125 -26.51 -31.37 -1.27
N ALA A 126 -26.92 -31.11 -2.51
CA ALA A 126 -26.56 -29.90 -3.27
C ALA A 126 -27.82 -29.32 -3.92
N PRO A 127 -27.99 -27.99 -3.95
CA PRO A 127 -28.91 -27.34 -4.87
C PRO A 127 -28.18 -26.46 -5.90
N LYS A 128 -28.55 -26.61 -7.18
CA LYS A 128 -28.25 -25.59 -8.21
C LYS A 128 -29.17 -24.38 -8.01
N PRO A 129 -28.68 -23.13 -8.16
CA PRO A 129 -29.52 -21.98 -8.45
C PRO A 129 -29.41 -21.64 -9.95
N ASP A 130 -30.44 -21.95 -10.74
CA ASP A 130 -30.42 -21.68 -12.19
C ASP A 130 -31.82 -21.34 -12.73
N SER A 131 -32.20 -20.06 -12.65
CA SER A 131 -33.14 -19.35 -13.56
C SER A 131 -33.39 -17.90 -13.08
N PRO A 132 -33.33 -16.88 -13.96
CA PRO A 132 -33.70 -15.49 -13.65
C PRO A 132 -35.17 -15.16 -13.99
N LYS A 133 -35.54 -13.87 -13.83
CA LYS A 133 -36.70 -13.15 -14.41
C LYS A 133 -38.02 -13.10 -13.61
N THR A 134 -38.15 -12.04 -12.80
CA THR A 134 -39.26 -11.07 -12.96
C THR A 134 -38.76 -9.66 -12.65
N ALA A 135 -39.03 -8.68 -13.52
CA ALA A 135 -38.74 -7.26 -13.27
C ALA A 135 -40.04 -6.48 -13.05
N ALA A 136 -40.10 -5.64 -12.02
CA ALA A 136 -41.27 -4.82 -11.67
C ALA A 136 -40.85 -3.35 -11.47
N PRO A 137 -41.00 -2.48 -12.50
CA PRO A 137 -40.48 -1.11 -12.47
C PRO A 137 -41.44 -0.14 -11.77
N ALA A 138 -41.42 -0.08 -10.43
CA ALA A 138 -42.29 0.83 -9.66
C ALA A 138 -41.70 1.44 -8.37
N LYS A 139 -40.54 0.96 -7.87
CA LYS A 139 -39.99 1.40 -6.56
C LYS A 139 -38.67 2.19 -6.62
N GLN A 140 -38.13 2.44 -7.82
CA GLN A 140 -36.79 3.02 -7.97
C GLN A 140 -36.70 4.49 -7.53
N SER A 141 -37.75 5.30 -7.71
CA SER A 141 -37.77 6.72 -7.31
C SER A 141 -37.53 6.92 -5.80
N ALA A 142 -38.30 6.24 -4.96
CA ALA A 142 -38.14 6.28 -3.50
C ALA A 142 -36.79 5.68 -3.05
N ALA A 143 -36.32 4.62 -3.69
CA ALA A 143 -35.02 4.00 -3.38
C ALA A 143 -33.83 4.91 -3.75
N THR A 144 -33.95 5.72 -4.81
CA THR A 144 -32.92 6.71 -5.19
C THR A 144 -32.82 7.83 -4.15
N LEU A 145 -33.93 8.34 -3.64
CA LEU A 145 -33.92 9.37 -2.59
C LEU A 145 -33.32 8.84 -1.28
N ALA A 146 -33.70 7.63 -0.85
CA ALA A 146 -33.09 6.98 0.31
C ALA A 146 -31.58 6.66 0.15
N GLY A 147 -31.06 6.68 -1.08
CA GLY A 147 -29.64 6.62 -1.39
C GLY A 147 -28.91 7.96 -1.24
N LEU A 148 -29.63 9.08 -1.26
CA LEU A 148 -29.09 10.44 -1.18
C LEU A 148 -28.75 10.84 0.26
N ASP A 149 -29.62 10.47 1.20
CA ASP A 149 -29.43 10.69 2.65
C ASP A 149 -28.31 9.81 3.27
N ALA A 150 -27.79 8.84 2.51
CA ALA A 150 -26.76 7.94 2.99
C ALA A 150 -25.41 8.67 3.22
N SER A 151 -24.67 8.23 4.25
CA SER A 151 -23.36 8.77 4.61
C SER A 151 -22.37 8.79 3.43
N VAL A 152 -21.61 9.88 3.29
CA VAL A 152 -20.49 9.99 2.33
C VAL A 152 -19.46 8.86 2.45
N THR A 153 -19.33 8.20 3.59
CA THR A 153 -18.43 7.02 3.75
C THR A 153 -18.84 5.81 2.90
N ARG A 154 -20.04 5.81 2.29
CA ARG A 154 -20.50 4.78 1.35
C ARG A 154 -19.83 4.89 -0.03
N LEU A 155 -19.22 6.04 -0.35
CA LEU A 155 -18.53 6.29 -1.63
C LEU A 155 -17.10 5.73 -1.62
N PRO A 156 -16.66 5.09 -2.72
CA PRO A 156 -15.30 4.56 -2.82
C PRO A 156 -14.27 5.69 -2.69
N GLY A 157 -13.29 5.50 -1.80
CA GLY A 157 -12.23 6.48 -1.51
C GLY A 157 -12.50 7.37 -0.29
N ILE A 158 -13.76 7.56 0.15
CA ILE A 158 -14.09 8.39 1.32
C ILE A 158 -13.96 7.59 2.62
N LYS A 159 -12.73 7.52 3.15
CA LYS A 159 -12.45 6.99 4.49
C LYS A 159 -12.83 7.99 5.58
N GLU A 160 -13.04 7.50 6.81
CA GLU A 160 -13.41 8.32 7.99
C GLU A 160 -12.58 9.60 8.17
N GLY A 161 -11.26 9.52 7.99
CA GLY A 161 -10.35 10.67 8.12
C GLY A 161 -10.53 11.77 7.07
N ASN A 162 -11.25 11.49 5.98
CA ASN A 162 -11.71 12.48 5.00
C ASN A 162 -13.20 12.83 5.21
N ALA A 163 -14.05 11.90 5.65
CA ALA A 163 -15.42 12.20 6.07
C ALA A 163 -15.45 13.27 7.18
N LYS A 164 -14.57 13.16 8.20
CA LYS A 164 -14.38 14.17 9.26
C LYS A 164 -13.85 15.53 8.77
N LYS A 165 -13.45 15.66 7.50
CA LYS A 165 -13.11 16.94 6.84
C LYS A 165 -14.30 17.49 6.06
N LEU A 166 -15.04 16.63 5.36
CA LEU A 166 -16.29 16.98 4.69
C LEU A 166 -17.35 17.47 5.70
N GLU A 167 -17.45 16.83 6.86
CA GLU A 167 -18.36 17.26 7.93
C GLU A 167 -18.06 18.69 8.41
N LYS A 168 -16.79 19.11 8.46
CA LYS A 168 -16.40 20.50 8.78
C LYS A 168 -16.77 21.52 7.69
N LEU A 169 -17.14 21.04 6.50
CA LEU A 169 -17.70 21.85 5.41
C LEU A 169 -19.24 21.75 5.34
N GLY A 170 -19.87 21.11 6.32
CA GLY A 170 -21.33 20.86 6.36
C GLY A 170 -21.78 19.60 5.62
N VAL A 171 -20.87 18.82 5.03
CA VAL A 171 -21.18 17.69 4.14
C VAL A 171 -21.13 16.36 4.89
N ARG A 172 -22.28 15.73 5.07
CA ARG A 172 -22.48 14.44 5.75
C ARG A 172 -23.13 13.38 4.85
N THR A 173 -24.10 13.76 4.03
CA THR A 173 -24.84 12.90 3.11
C THR A 173 -24.27 12.95 1.69
N ILE A 174 -24.67 12.00 0.83
CA ILE A 174 -24.38 12.03 -0.60
C ILE A 174 -25.08 13.23 -1.28
N GLY A 175 -26.27 13.63 -0.79
CA GLY A 175 -26.97 14.85 -1.23
C GLY A 175 -26.14 16.11 -1.00
N ASP A 176 -25.63 16.30 0.22
CA ASP A 176 -24.79 17.46 0.58
C ASP A 176 -23.55 17.54 -0.34
N LEU A 177 -22.95 16.38 -0.64
CA LEU A 177 -21.77 16.27 -1.50
C LEU A 177 -22.07 16.60 -2.97
N LEU A 178 -23.25 16.22 -3.48
CA LEU A 178 -23.70 16.57 -4.83
C LEU A 178 -24.03 18.08 -4.99
N THR A 179 -24.37 18.75 -3.90
CA THR A 179 -24.56 20.22 -3.86
C THR A 179 -23.29 21.02 -3.53
N LEU A 180 -22.15 20.36 -3.28
CA LEU A 180 -20.88 21.01 -2.98
C LEU A 180 -20.16 21.48 -4.27
N TYR A 181 -20.62 22.60 -4.83
CA TYR A 181 -20.05 23.15 -6.06
C TYR A 181 -18.63 23.74 -5.89
N PRO A 182 -17.74 23.64 -6.89
CA PRO A 182 -16.43 24.28 -6.89
C PRO A 182 -16.54 25.81 -6.78
N ARG A 183 -15.77 26.42 -5.87
CA ARG A 183 -15.73 27.90 -5.71
C ARG A 183 -14.88 28.62 -6.76
N ARG A 184 -14.05 27.88 -7.50
CA ARG A 184 -13.19 28.34 -8.61
C ARG A 184 -12.96 27.18 -9.56
N TYR A 185 -12.65 27.49 -10.81
CA TYR A 185 -12.17 26.55 -11.81
C TYR A 185 -10.86 27.10 -12.36
N ASP A 186 -9.80 26.29 -12.32
CA ASP A 186 -8.50 26.64 -12.86
C ASP A 186 -8.37 25.91 -14.21
N ASP A 187 -8.41 26.64 -15.33
CA ASP A 187 -8.28 26.05 -16.67
C ASP A 187 -6.79 25.87 -17.02
N TYR A 188 -6.42 24.63 -17.36
CA TYR A 188 -5.05 24.21 -17.70
C TYR A 188 -4.84 24.01 -19.21
N ARG A 189 -5.78 24.39 -20.07
CA ARG A 189 -5.68 24.22 -21.54
C ARG A 189 -4.64 25.09 -22.24
N SER A 190 -4.03 26.05 -21.54
CA SER A 190 -3.10 27.05 -22.10
C SER A 190 -1.75 27.08 -21.38
N LEU A 191 -1.23 25.91 -20.97
CA LEU A 191 -0.07 25.76 -20.09
C LEU A 191 0.81 24.58 -20.53
#